data_AF-A0A3N5DN39-F1
#
_entry.id   AF-A0A3N5DN39-F1
#
_cell.length_a   1.000
_cell.length_b   1.000
_cell.length_c   1.000
_cell.angle_alpha   90.00
_cell.angle_beta   90.00
_cell.angle_gamma   90.00
#
_symmetry.space_group_name_H-M   'P 1'
#
loop_
_entity.id
_entity.type
_entity.pdbx_description
1 polymer ?
#
loop_
_entity_poly.entity_id
_entity_poly.type
_entity_poly.pdbx_seq_one_letter_code
_entity_poly.pdbx_strand_id
1 'polypeptide(L)' 'MRNTMQYVVDNRGVKTSVIVPFEKWEKINENYIKLQNKLKVFLAIQDGLGEIRTARKHGHKLQTLSDFLNESNS' A
#
# COMPACT_ATOMS: atom_id res chain seq x y z
N MET A 1 16.49 -18.01 -19.32
CA MET A 1 15.04 -18.14 -19.02
C MET A 1 14.24 -17.35 -20.06
N ARG A 2 13.52 -18.03 -20.96
CA ARG A 2 12.59 -17.36 -21.89
C ARG A 2 11.25 -17.16 -21.16
N ASN A 3 10.96 -15.94 -20.74
CA ASN A 3 9.60 -15.57 -20.32
C ASN A 3 8.76 -15.34 -21.58
N THR A 4 8.17 -16.40 -22.14
CA THR A 4 7.13 -16.28 -23.16
C THR A 4 5.87 -15.74 -22.51
N MET A 5 5.78 -14.41 -22.39
CA MET A 5 4.52 -13.75 -22.05
C MET A 5 3.54 -13.99 -23.20
N GLN A 6 2.42 -14.63 -22.90
CA GLN A 6 1.34 -14.82 -23.87
C GLN A 6 0.35 -13.65 -23.72
N TYR A 7 -0.14 -13.14 -24.84
CA TYR A 7 -1.07 -12.01 -24.85
C TYR A 7 -2.41 -12.47 -25.43
N VAL A 8 -3.49 -12.06 -24.79
CA VAL A 8 -4.83 -12.11 -25.39
C VAL A 8 -4.99 -10.85 -26.22
N VAL A 9 -5.37 -11.03 -27.49
CA VAL A 9 -5.59 -9.92 -28.44
C VAL A 9 -7.08 -9.81 -28.74
N ASP A 10 -7.57 -8.58 -28.90
CA ASP A 10 -8.94 -8.34 -29.38
C ASP A 10 -9.06 -8.65 -30.88
N ASN A 11 -10.28 -8.58 -31.38
CA ASN A 11 -10.64 -8.74 -32.79
C ASN A 11 -10.02 -7.68 -33.73
N ARG A 12 -9.33 -6.66 -33.20
CA ARG A 12 -8.57 -5.65 -33.96
C ARG A 12 -7.05 -5.84 -33.83
N GLY A 13 -6.60 -6.91 -33.16
CA GLY A 13 -5.19 -7.21 -32.94
C GLY A 13 -4.54 -6.43 -31.79
N VAL A 14 -5.33 -5.69 -30.99
CA VAL A 14 -4.84 -4.93 -29.84
C VAL A 14 -4.69 -5.88 -28.64
N LYS A 15 -3.53 -5.85 -27.99
CA LYS A 15 -3.27 -6.67 -26.78
C LYS A 15 -4.11 -6.16 -25.61
N THR A 16 -5.03 -6.98 -25.12
CA THR A 16 -5.97 -6.63 -24.04
C THR A 16 -5.64 -7.27 -22.71
N SER A 17 -4.96 -8.42 -22.70
CA SER A 17 -4.58 -9.09 -21.45
C SER A 17 -3.28 -9.87 -21.61
N VAL A 18 -2.63 -10.19 -20.49
CA VAL A 18 -1.41 -11.00 -20.44
C VAL A 18 -1.68 -12.26 -19.65
N ILE A 19 -1.35 -13.41 -20.22
CA ILE A 19 -1.38 -14.68 -19.52
C ILE A 19 -0.02 -14.88 -18.86
N VAL A 20 -0.07 -15.08 -17.56
CA VAL A 20 1.10 -15.35 -16.72
C VAL A 20 0.89 -16.65 -15.95
N PRO A 21 1.96 -17.43 -15.67
CA PRO A 21 1.85 -18.58 -14.78
C PRO A 21 1.33 -18.16 -13.40
N PHE A 22 0.40 -18.95 -12.85
CA PHE A 22 -0.27 -18.62 -11.59
C PHE A 22 0.74 -18.41 -10.44
N GLU A 23 1.72 -19.30 -10.28
CA GLU A 23 2.76 -19.19 -9.24
C GLU A 23 3.54 -17.88 -9.31
N LYS A 24 3.79 -17.36 -10.52
CA LYS A 24 4.47 -16.07 -10.69
C LYS A 24 3.55 -14.92 -10.30
N TRP A 25 2.28 -14.99 -10.68
CA TRP A 25 1.28 -13.99 -10.32
C TRP A 25 1.08 -13.90 -8.81
N GLU A 26 0.93 -15.05 -8.15
CA GLU A 26 0.77 -15.14 -6.70
C GLU A 26 1.97 -14.51 -5.98
N LYS A 27 3.20 -14.89 -6.36
CA LYS A 27 4.42 -14.31 -5.78
C LYS A 27 4.52 -12.79 -5.98
N ILE A 28 4.10 -12.28 -7.14
CA ILE A 28 4.08 -10.84 -7.41
C ILE A 28 3.07 -10.16 -6.47
N ASN A 29 1.87 -10.73 -6.32
CA ASN A 29 0.83 -10.19 -5.45
C ASN A 29 1.23 -10.19 -3.98
N GLU A 30 1.84 -11.28 -3.49
CA GLU A 30 2.35 -11.32 -2.11
C GLU A 30 3.38 -10.22 -1.84
N ASN A 31 4.31 -10.02 -2.78
CA ASN A 31 5.32 -8.98 -2.65
C ASN A 31 4.70 -7.57 -2.72
N TYR A 32 3.71 -7.39 -3.59
CA TYR A 32 2.95 -6.15 -3.71
C TYR A 32 2.23 -5.81 -2.40
N ILE A 33 1.54 -6.79 -1.79
CA ILE A 33 0.84 -6.60 -0.50
C ILE A 33 1.84 -6.23 0.60
N LYS A 34 2.99 -6.93 0.69
CA LYS A 34 4.05 -6.61 1.66
C LYS A 34 4.58 -5.18 1.47
N LEU A 35 4.78 -4.75 0.21
CA LEU A 35 5.26 -3.42 -0.11
C LEU A 35 4.23 -2.34 0.26
N GLN A 36 2.95 -2.55 -0.07
CA GLN A 36 1.85 -1.65 0.29
C GLN A 36 1.74 -1.48 1.80
N ASN A 37 1.84 -2.58 2.56
CA ASN A 37 1.82 -2.53 4.03
C ASN A 37 3.01 -1.74 4.59
N LYS A 38 4.21 -1.95 4.04
CA LYS A 38 5.40 -1.20 4.44
C LYS A 38 5.26 0.30 4.15
N LEU A 39 4.74 0.64 2.98
CA LEU A 39 4.49 2.02 2.59
C LEU A 39 3.46 2.68 3.53
N LYS A 40 2.36 1.98 3.83
CA LYS A 40 1.34 2.46 4.77
C LYS A 40 1.92 2.78 6.14
N VAL A 41 2.78 1.91 6.67
CA VAL A 41 3.45 2.14 7.96
C VAL A 41 4.37 3.35 7.91
N PHE A 42 5.17 3.51 6.85
CA PHE A 42 6.06 4.67 6.73
C PHE A 42 5.31 5.98 6.57
N LEU A 43 4.23 6.00 5.79
CA LEU A 43 3.40 7.19 5.66
C LEU A 43 2.76 7.55 7.00
N ALA A 44 2.20 6.58 7.73
CA ALA A 44 1.65 6.82 9.06
C ALA A 44 2.69 7.37 10.06
N ILE A 45 3.93 6.87 10.01
CA ILE A 45 5.03 7.42 10.83
C ILE A 45 5.36 8.84 10.41
N GLN A 46 5.45 9.12 9.12
CA GLN A 46 5.72 10.46 8.60
C GLN A 46 4.63 11.45 9.01
N ASP A 47 3.36 11.04 8.93
CA ASP A 47 2.22 11.85 9.31
C ASP A 47 2.25 12.15 10.82
N GLY A 48 2.48 11.13 11.67
CA GLY A 48 2.62 11.31 13.10
C GLY A 48 3.79 12.23 13.50
N LEU A 49 4.93 12.15 12.81
CA LEU A 49 6.04 13.10 13.00
C LEU A 49 5.66 14.53 12.58
N GLY A 50 4.87 14.67 11.52
CA GLY A 50 4.28 15.93 11.08
C GLY A 50 3.37 16.54 12.15
N GLU A 51 2.46 15.73 12.70
CA GLU A 51 1.53 16.12 13.76
C GLU A 51 2.26 16.60 15.02
N ILE A 52 3.31 15.88 15.45
CA ILE A 52 4.13 16.29 16.58
C ILE A 52 4.77 17.66 16.32
N ARG A 53 5.30 17.87 15.11
CA ARG A 53 5.91 19.15 14.73
C ARG A 53 4.89 20.28 14.72
N THR A 54 3.69 20.05 14.20
CA THR A 54 2.62 21.07 14.19
C THR A 54 2.08 21.36 15.58
N ALA A 55 1.87 20.33 16.41
CA ALA A 55 1.40 20.48 17.78
C ALA A 55 2.40 21.25 18.63
N ARG A 56 3.70 20.95 18.49
CA ARG A 56 4.78 21.69 19.17
C ARG A 56 4.83 23.16 18.75
N LYS A 57 4.58 23.46 17.46
CA LYS A 57 4.59 24.83 16.94
C LYS A 57 3.40 25.67 17.44
N HIS A 58 2.23 25.04 17.61
CA HIS A 58 0.99 25.73 17.97
C HIS A 58 0.57 25.55 19.44
N GLY A 59 1.33 24.78 20.23
CA GLY A 59 1.06 24.54 21.65
C GLY A 59 -0.13 23.61 21.92
N HIS A 60 -0.60 22.86 20.91
CA HIS A 60 -1.75 21.96 21.07
C HIS A 60 -1.35 20.65 21.75
N LYS A 61 -2.22 20.16 22.64
CA LYS A 61 -2.08 18.86 23.29
C LYS A 61 -2.30 17.76 22.25
N LEU A 62 -1.30 16.91 22.05
CA LEU A 62 -1.43 15.72 21.20
C LEU A 62 -2.41 14.73 21.83
N GLN A 63 -3.15 14.02 20.98
CA GLN A 63 -4.03 12.93 21.40
C GLN A 63 -3.19 11.87 22.12
N THR A 64 -3.67 11.36 23.27
CA THR A 64 -2.95 10.30 23.97
C THR A 64 -3.24 8.95 23.32
N LEU A 65 -2.35 7.97 23.51
CA LEU A 65 -2.57 6.61 23.02
C LEU A 65 -3.88 6.01 23.56
N SER A 66 -4.28 6.37 24.78
CA SER A 66 -5.56 5.97 25.38
C SER A 66 -6.76 6.58 24.66
N ASP A 67 -6.68 7.86 24.28
CA ASP A 67 -7.75 8.54 23.53
C ASP A 67 -7.92 7.91 22.15
N PHE A 68 -6.82 7.60 21.47
CA PHE A 68 -6.83 6.94 20.16
C PHE A 68 -7.44 5.53 20.22
N LEU A 69 -7.06 4.72 21.22
CA LEU A 69 -7.58 3.35 21.36
C LEU A 69 -9.09 3.33 21.62
N ASN A 70 -9.61 4.31 22.36
CA ASN A 70 -11.04 4.41 22.66
C ASN A 70 -11.89 4.87 21.45
N GLU A 71 -11.32 5.63 20.50
CA GLU A 71 -12.03 6.02 19.25
C GLU A 71 -12.30 4.83 18.32
N SER A 72 -11.39 3.85 18.27
CA SER A 72 -11.52 2.69 17.37
C SER A 72 -12.59 1.65 17.80
N ASN A 73 -13.14 1.82 19.00
CA ASN A 73 -14.10 0.92 19.65
C ASN A 73 -15.55 1.48 19.65
N SER A 74 -15.82 2.54 18.89
CA SER A 74 -17.16 3.15 18.70
C SER A 74 -17.72 2.92 17.30
#